data_AF-B9CN15-F1
#
_entry.id   AF-B9CN15-F1
#
_cell.length_a   1.000
_cell.length_b   1.000
_cell.length_c   1.000
_cell.angle_alpha   90.00
_cell.angle_beta   90.00
_cell.angle_gamma   90.00
#
_symmetry.space_group_name_H-M   'P 1'
#
loop_
_entity.id
_entity.type
_entity.pdbx_description
1 polymer ?
#
loop_
_entity_poly.entity_id
_entity_poly.type
_entity_poly.pdbx_seq_one_letter_code
_entity_poly.pdbx_strand_id
1 'polypeptide(L)'
;MVAAAERYFEHALFHEICHINVDESYVEYCKRLWDCASAAVAVFRRDWLRDWKDLPKADLLAAQIRMDTMLEHAKSGLEKVLTQDEHINWKTLPAEIDIASITTFTVRSMLDSLREKNADCTVLFTLLERGLYDTDRHNL
;
A
#
# COMPACT_ATOMS: atom_id res chain seq x y z
N MET A 1 -2.60 -25.53 -10.06
CA MET A 1 -3.41 -24.72 -9.11
C MET A 1 -2.79 -23.36 -8.79
N VAL A 2 -1.46 -23.21 -8.74
CA VAL A 2 -0.74 -21.93 -8.50
C VAL A 2 -1.23 -20.76 -9.38
N ALA A 3 -1.46 -21.03 -10.67
CA ALA A 3 -1.86 -20.02 -11.64
C ALA A 3 -3.23 -19.35 -11.40
N ALA A 4 -4.15 -19.94 -10.61
CA ALA A 4 -5.48 -19.38 -10.39
C ALA A 4 -5.50 -18.32 -9.28
N ALA A 5 -4.76 -18.54 -8.19
CA ALA A 5 -4.62 -17.55 -7.13
C ALA A 5 -3.65 -16.43 -7.52
N GLU A 6 -2.59 -16.74 -8.28
CA GLU A 6 -1.74 -15.73 -8.91
C GLU A 6 -2.57 -14.79 -9.78
N ARG A 7 -3.40 -15.33 -10.67
CA ARG A 7 -4.28 -14.51 -11.53
C ARG A 7 -5.27 -13.66 -10.74
N TYR A 8 -5.81 -14.17 -9.64
CA TYR A 8 -6.76 -13.39 -8.82
C TYR A 8 -6.06 -12.25 -8.07
N PHE A 9 -4.89 -12.52 -7.47
CA PHE A 9 -4.06 -11.50 -6.83
C PHE A 9 -3.64 -10.43 -7.83
N GLU A 10 -3.08 -10.86 -8.97
CA GLU A 10 -2.65 -9.96 -10.02
C GLU A 10 -3.81 -9.11 -10.52
N HIS A 11 -4.96 -9.69 -10.86
CA HIS A 11 -6.04 -8.91 -11.46
C HIS A 11 -6.67 -7.90 -10.50
N ALA A 12 -6.88 -8.28 -9.23
CA ALA A 12 -7.53 -7.41 -8.25
C ALA A 12 -6.62 -6.29 -7.75
N LEU A 13 -5.36 -6.61 -7.39
CA LEU A 13 -4.42 -5.61 -6.89
C LEU A 13 -3.84 -4.72 -8.00
N PHE A 14 -3.54 -5.28 -9.17
CA PHE A 14 -3.02 -4.48 -10.28
C PHE A 14 -4.04 -3.46 -10.77
N HIS A 15 -5.31 -3.84 -10.90
CA HIS A 15 -6.37 -2.91 -11.29
C HIS A 15 -6.46 -1.72 -10.32
N GLU A 16 -6.39 -2.00 -9.02
CA GLU A 16 -6.55 -0.97 -7.99
C GLU A 16 -5.32 -0.08 -7.82
N ILE A 17 -4.11 -0.64 -7.95
CA ILE A 17 -2.85 0.09 -7.98
C ILE A 17 -2.75 0.99 -9.24
N CYS A 18 -3.32 0.55 -10.36
CA CYS A 18 -3.26 1.30 -11.61
C CYS A 18 -4.35 2.38 -11.73
N HIS A 19 -5.39 2.33 -10.89
CA HIS A 19 -6.46 3.31 -10.92
C HIS A 19 -6.17 4.44 -9.93
N ILE A 20 -5.70 5.58 -10.43
CA ILE A 20 -5.56 6.81 -9.65
C ILE A 20 -6.72 7.72 -10.00
N ASN A 21 -7.54 8.07 -9.01
CA ASN A 21 -8.60 9.05 -9.15
C ASN A 21 -8.02 10.45 -8.96
N VAL A 22 -8.34 11.38 -9.87
CA VAL A 22 -7.75 12.73 -9.88
C VAL A 22 -8.21 13.57 -8.69
N ASP A 23 -9.41 13.30 -8.16
CA ASP A 23 -10.00 14.02 -7.03
C ASP A 23 -9.81 13.31 -5.68
N GLU A 24 -9.09 12.18 -5.66
CA GLU A 24 -8.86 11.38 -4.45
C GLU A 24 -7.67 11.92 -3.66
N SER A 25 -7.86 12.15 -2.35
CA SER A 25 -6.76 12.54 -1.47
C SER A 25 -5.75 11.39 -1.29
N TYR A 26 -4.52 11.72 -0.93
CA TYR A 26 -3.49 10.72 -0.64
C TYR A 26 -3.94 9.68 0.40
N VAL A 27 -4.62 10.11 1.47
CA VAL A 27 -5.05 9.19 2.53
C VAL A 27 -6.22 8.32 2.07
N GLU A 28 -7.15 8.82 1.25
CA GLU A 28 -8.20 8.00 0.63
C GLU A 28 -7.61 6.93 -0.28
N TYR A 29 -6.65 7.31 -1.14
CA TYR A 29 -5.92 6.36 -1.99
C TYR A 29 -5.22 5.28 -1.16
N CYS A 30 -4.58 5.66 -0.04
CA CYS A 30 -3.95 4.72 0.88
C CYS A 30 -4.95 3.73 1.49
N LYS A 31 -6.13 4.20 1.90
CA LYS A 31 -7.20 3.35 2.46
C LYS A 31 -7.70 2.35 1.42
N ARG A 32 -7.97 2.81 0.19
CA ARG A 32 -8.41 1.96 -0.92
C ARG A 32 -7.37 0.90 -1.30
N LEU A 33 -6.10 1.30 -1.41
CA LEU A 33 -4.99 0.39 -1.66
C LEU A 33 -4.87 -0.67 -0.54
N TRP A 34 -5.01 -0.25 0.71
CA TRP A 34 -4.99 -1.13 1.87
C TRP A 34 -6.14 -2.13 1.89
N ASP A 35 -7.37 -1.69 1.61
CA ASP A 35 -8.54 -2.57 1.59
C ASP A 35 -8.37 -3.67 0.53
N CYS A 36 -7.84 -3.30 -0.65
CA CYS A 36 -7.53 -4.27 -1.69
C CYS A 36 -6.42 -5.24 -1.26
N ALA A 37 -5.30 -4.74 -0.72
CA ALA A 37 -4.16 -5.56 -0.31
C ALA A 37 -4.49 -6.50 0.86
N SER A 38 -5.19 -6.00 1.87
CA SER A 38 -5.58 -6.79 3.04
C SER A 38 -6.60 -7.87 2.67
N ALA A 39 -7.58 -7.56 1.82
CA ALA A 39 -8.53 -8.54 1.30
C ALA A 39 -7.83 -9.64 0.50
N ALA A 40 -6.90 -9.26 -0.38
CA ALA A 40 -6.11 -10.23 -1.14
C ALA A 40 -5.29 -11.13 -0.20
N VAL A 41 -4.53 -10.55 0.75
CA VAL A 41 -3.73 -11.32 1.72
C VAL A 41 -4.61 -12.25 2.57
N ALA A 42 -5.82 -11.83 2.96
CA ALA A 42 -6.75 -12.69 3.68
C ALA A 42 -7.19 -13.91 2.84
N VAL A 43 -7.50 -13.70 1.55
CA VAL A 43 -7.80 -14.80 0.60
C VAL A 43 -6.61 -15.74 0.46
N PHE A 44 -5.40 -15.21 0.28
CA PHE A 44 -4.18 -16.03 0.20
C PHE A 44 -3.97 -16.87 1.47
N ARG A 45 -4.10 -16.25 2.65
CA ARG A 45 -3.90 -16.95 3.92
C ARG A 45 -4.93 -18.05 4.15
N ARG A 46 -6.18 -17.84 3.75
CA ARG A 46 -7.25 -18.81 3.90
C ARG A 46 -7.11 -19.98 2.92
N ASP A 47 -6.86 -19.67 1.65
CA ASP A 47 -7.01 -20.64 0.56
C ASP A 47 -5.68 -21.29 0.15
N TRP A 48 -4.54 -20.67 0.47
CA TRP A 48 -3.22 -21.06 -0.08
C TRP A 48 -2.15 -21.46 0.94
N LEU A 49 -2.27 -21.07 2.21
CA LEU A 49 -1.31 -21.48 3.25
C LEU A 49 -1.40 -22.96 3.66
N ARG A 50 -2.37 -23.74 3.15
CA ARG A 50 -2.42 -25.18 3.41
C ARG A 50 -1.36 -25.97 2.62
N ASP A 51 -1.00 -25.51 1.42
CA ASP A 51 -0.18 -26.28 0.46
C ASP A 51 1.17 -25.62 0.13
N TRP A 52 1.52 -24.50 0.79
CA TRP A 52 2.70 -23.70 0.42
C TRP A 52 4.04 -24.41 0.61
N LYS A 53 4.11 -25.42 1.49
CA LYS A 53 5.36 -26.16 1.79
C LYS A 53 5.81 -27.04 0.62
N ASP A 54 4.91 -27.33 -0.32
CA ASP A 54 5.17 -28.19 -1.48
C ASP A 54 5.39 -27.40 -2.78
N LEU A 55 5.46 -26.06 -2.70
CA LEU A 55 5.75 -25.21 -3.86
C LEU A 55 7.19 -25.40 -4.36
N PRO A 56 7.39 -25.67 -5.66
CA PRO A 56 8.71 -25.66 -6.28
C PRO A 56 9.44 -24.33 -6.04
N LYS A 57 10.76 -24.40 -5.84
CA LYS A 57 11.61 -23.21 -5.65
C LYS A 57 11.49 -22.19 -6.80
N ALA A 58 11.26 -22.67 -8.03
CA ALA A 58 11.07 -21.81 -9.20
C ALA A 58 9.77 -20.97 -9.09
N ASP A 59 8.70 -21.57 -8.58
CA ASP A 59 7.41 -20.88 -8.40
C ASP A 59 7.51 -19.84 -7.26
N LEU A 60 8.24 -20.15 -6.18
CA LEU A 60 8.52 -19.19 -5.11
C LEU A 60 9.32 -17.98 -5.62
N LEU A 61 10.32 -18.21 -6.47
CA LEU A 61 11.13 -17.12 -7.06
C LEU A 61 10.29 -16.27 -8.01
N ALA A 62 9.45 -16.89 -8.85
CA ALA A 62 8.55 -16.18 -9.75
C ALA A 62 7.56 -15.32 -8.97
N ALA A 63 6.98 -15.85 -7.87
CA ALA A 63 6.10 -15.10 -7.00
C ALA A 63 6.80 -13.89 -6.36
N GLN A 64 8.04 -14.06 -5.88
CA GLN A 64 8.83 -12.97 -5.31
C GLN A 64 9.07 -11.84 -6.33
N ILE A 65 9.52 -12.17 -7.55
CA ILE A 65 9.78 -11.18 -8.61
C ILE A 65 8.51 -10.36 -8.92
N ARG A 66 7.35 -11.04 -9.02
CA ARG A 66 6.08 -10.35 -9.30
C ARG A 66 5.64 -9.45 -8.16
N MET A 67 5.81 -9.90 -6.91
CA MET A 67 5.55 -9.06 -5.73
C MET A 67 6.43 -7.81 -5.73
N ASP A 68 7.71 -7.94 -6.07
CA ASP A 68 8.63 -6.81 -6.15
C ASP A 68 8.17 -5.79 -7.21
N THR A 69 7.82 -6.25 -8.42
CA THR A 69 7.27 -5.38 -9.47
C THR A 69 5.97 -4.69 -9.03
N MET A 70 5.07 -5.40 -8.36
CA MET A 70 3.82 -4.83 -7.88
C MET A 70 4.05 -3.77 -6.79
N LEU A 71 5.04 -3.99 -5.91
CA LEU A 71 5.45 -3.01 -4.91
C LEU A 71 6.07 -1.75 -5.52
N GLU A 72 6.86 -1.89 -6.58
CA GLU A 72 7.38 -0.75 -7.34
C GLU A 72 6.24 0.07 -7.96
N HIS A 73 5.23 -0.60 -8.52
CA HIS A 73 4.05 0.09 -9.07
C HIS A 73 3.22 0.79 -7.98
N ALA A 74 3.00 0.14 -6.84
CA ALA A 74 2.32 0.75 -5.71
C ALA A 74 3.04 2.01 -5.20
N LYS A 75 4.38 1.95 -5.09
CA LYS A 75 5.21 3.12 -4.74
C LYS A 75 5.05 4.25 -5.74
N SER A 76 5.16 3.97 -7.04
CA SER A 76 5.00 4.99 -8.08
C SER A 76 3.60 5.62 -8.06
N GLY A 77 2.56 4.82 -7.81
CA GLY A 77 1.19 5.32 -7.64
C GLY A 77 1.06 6.26 -6.44
N LEU A 78 1.61 5.88 -5.28
CA LEU A 78 1.63 6.72 -4.08
C LEU A 78 2.36 8.04 -4.29
N GLU A 79 3.54 8.01 -4.91
CA GLU A 79 4.31 9.24 -5.23
C GLU A 79 3.52 10.17 -6.15
N LYS A 80 2.84 9.60 -7.13
CA LYS A 80 2.00 10.36 -8.06
C LYS A 80 0.83 11.02 -7.36
N VAL A 81 0.11 10.29 -6.49
CA VAL A 81 -1.01 10.85 -5.72
C VAL A 81 -0.52 11.94 -4.76
N LEU A 82 0.60 11.73 -4.06
CA LEU A 82 1.22 12.77 -3.22
C LEU A 82 1.54 14.05 -3.99
N THR A 83 1.98 13.91 -5.24
CA THR A 83 2.32 15.06 -6.09
C THR A 83 1.07 15.80 -6.57
N GLN A 84 -0.04 15.08 -6.75
CA GLN A 84 -1.29 15.61 -7.30
C GLN A 84 -2.24 16.17 -6.24
N ASP A 85 -2.14 15.72 -4.99
CA ASP A 85 -3.01 16.16 -3.90
C ASP A 85 -2.69 17.59 -3.44
N GLU A 86 -3.42 18.56 -3.99
CA GLU A 86 -3.28 19.99 -3.69
C GLU A 86 -3.69 20.37 -2.26
N HIS A 87 -4.36 19.48 -1.52
CA HIS A 87 -4.78 19.74 -0.14
C HIS A 87 -3.64 19.54 0.86
N ILE A 88 -2.53 18.91 0.45
CA ILE A 88 -1.38 18.68 1.33
C ILE A 88 -0.68 20.01 1.68
N ASN A 89 -0.53 20.26 2.97
CA ASN A 89 0.14 21.45 3.48
C ASN A 89 1.66 21.25 3.63
N TRP A 90 2.37 21.24 2.49
CA TRP A 90 3.82 21.09 2.44
C TRP A 90 4.60 22.13 3.28
N LYS A 91 4.01 23.30 3.57
CA LYS A 91 4.67 24.35 4.39
C LYS A 91 4.76 24.01 5.87
N THR A 92 3.89 23.11 6.35
CA THR A 92 3.88 22.68 7.76
C THR A 92 4.77 21.48 8.03
N LEU A 93 5.26 20.84 6.97
CA LEU A 93 6.15 19.70 7.07
C LEU A 93 7.60 20.17 7.30
N PRO A 94 8.38 19.46 8.15
CA PRO A 94 9.83 19.66 8.25
C PRO A 94 10.51 19.52 6.88
N ALA A 95 11.63 20.22 6.69
CA ALA A 95 12.35 20.25 5.41
C ALA A 95 12.88 18.87 4.97
N GLU A 96 13.04 17.95 5.91
CA GLU A 96 13.49 16.57 5.67
C GLU A 96 12.37 15.63 5.21
N ILE A 97 11.11 16.07 5.29
CA ILE A 97 9.95 15.29 4.84
C ILE A 97 9.62 15.64 3.40
N ASP A 98 9.83 14.68 2.52
CA ASP A 98 9.56 14.75 1.08
C ASP A 98 8.63 13.63 0.60
N ILE A 99 8.28 13.65 -0.69
CA ILE A 99 7.42 12.65 -1.32
C ILE A 99 7.98 11.23 -1.15
N ALA A 100 9.30 11.06 -1.32
CA ALA A 100 9.95 9.75 -1.28
C ALA A 100 9.94 9.14 0.14
N SER A 101 10.19 9.95 1.16
CA SER A 101 10.15 9.54 2.56
C SER A 101 8.73 9.18 3.02
N ILE A 102 7.72 10.00 2.68
CA ILE A 102 6.31 9.71 2.99
C ILE A 102 5.88 8.40 2.31
N THR A 103 6.20 8.23 1.02
CA THR A 103 5.89 7.02 0.26
C THR A 103 6.54 5.80 0.90
N THR A 104 7.85 5.88 1.18
CA THR A 104 8.62 4.77 1.75
C THR A 104 8.07 4.38 3.12
N PHE A 105 7.76 5.36 3.96
CA PHE A 105 7.14 5.14 5.27
C PHE A 105 5.78 4.45 5.12
N THR A 106 4.91 4.96 4.25
CA THR A 106 3.56 4.43 4.02
C THR A 106 3.59 2.98 3.56
N VAL A 107 4.39 2.66 2.53
CA VAL A 107 4.52 1.29 2.02
C VAL A 107 5.06 0.35 3.08
N ARG A 108 6.11 0.77 3.80
CA ARG A 108 6.70 -0.06 4.86
C ARG A 108 5.68 -0.35 5.97
N SER A 109 4.97 0.66 6.44
CA SER A 109 3.96 0.50 7.50
C SER A 109 2.82 -0.42 7.06
N MET A 110 2.30 -0.28 5.84
CA MET A 110 1.29 -1.19 5.30
C MET A 110 1.82 -2.63 5.20
N LEU A 111 3.04 -2.82 4.68
CA LEU A 111 3.65 -4.14 4.57
C LEU A 111 3.87 -4.81 5.93
N ASP A 112 4.32 -4.05 6.93
CA ASP A 112 4.51 -4.55 8.28
C ASP A 112 3.15 -4.95 8.89
N SER A 113 2.10 -4.14 8.74
CA SER A 113 0.74 -4.50 9.18
C SER A 113 0.19 -5.75 8.45
N LEU A 114 0.45 -5.91 7.15
CA LEU A 114 0.01 -7.10 6.39
C LEU A 114 0.69 -8.40 6.85
N ARG A 115 1.85 -8.32 7.52
CA ARG A 115 2.54 -9.49 8.08
C ARG A 115 1.88 -9.96 9.38
N GLU A 116 1.23 -9.08 10.12
CA GLU A 116 0.57 -9.40 11.38
C GLU A 116 -0.68 -10.27 11.17
N LYS A 117 -1.16 -10.91 12.24
CA LYS A 117 -2.41 -11.69 12.20
C LYS A 117 -3.65 -10.79 12.18
N ASN A 118 -3.58 -9.66 12.87
CA ASN A 118 -4.65 -8.68 12.99
C ASN A 118 -4.20 -7.40 12.27
N ALA A 119 -4.15 -7.49 10.94
CA ALA A 119 -3.69 -6.40 10.08
C ALA A 119 -4.56 -5.15 10.29
N ASP A 120 -3.95 -4.05 10.72
CA ASP A 120 -4.60 -2.76 10.91
C ASP A 120 -3.66 -1.61 10.51
N CYS A 121 -4.20 -0.61 9.83
CA CYS A 121 -3.50 0.62 9.43
C CYS A 121 -4.22 1.89 9.92
N THR A 122 -5.20 1.77 10.82
CA THR A 122 -5.96 2.90 11.37
C THR A 122 -5.03 3.97 11.96
N VAL A 123 -4.01 3.55 12.73
CA VAL A 123 -3.03 4.47 13.31
C VAL A 123 -2.22 5.18 12.22
N LEU A 124 -1.73 4.44 11.22
CA LEU A 124 -1.00 5.01 10.08
C LEU A 124 -1.84 6.08 9.37
N PHE A 125 -3.08 5.76 9.01
CA PHE A 125 -3.95 6.69 8.27
C PHE A 125 -4.29 7.92 9.11
N THR A 126 -4.54 7.74 10.41
CA THR A 126 -4.79 8.88 11.31
C THR A 126 -3.57 9.81 11.37
N LEU A 127 -2.36 9.25 11.45
CA LEU A 127 -1.14 10.05 11.47
C LEU A 127 -0.86 10.75 10.12
N LEU A 128 -1.14 10.10 9.00
CA LEU A 128 -1.03 10.72 7.68
C LEU A 128 -2.05 11.84 7.50
N GLU A 129 -3.31 11.62 7.88
CA GLU A 129 -4.38 12.61 7.78
C GLU A 129 -4.03 13.89 8.55
N ARG A 130 -3.63 13.73 9.83
CA ARG A 130 -3.20 14.87 10.66
C ARG A 130 -1.85 15.44 10.24
N GLY A 131 -0.98 14.58 9.70
CA GLY A 131 0.37 14.93 9.27
C GLY A 131 0.39 15.81 8.03
N LEU A 132 -0.49 15.53 7.08
CA LEU A 132 -0.49 16.11 5.74
C LEU A 132 -1.52 17.24 5.56
N TYR A 133 -2.66 17.17 6.24
CA TYR A 133 -3.78 18.10 6.01
C TYR A 133 -4.06 19.06 7.17
N ASP A 134 -3.61 18.75 8.40
CA ASP A 134 -3.92 19.58 9.57
C ASP A 134 -3.17 20.93 9.50
N THR A 135 -3.92 22.02 9.36
CA THR A 135 -3.39 23.39 9.27
C THR A 135 -3.11 24.02 10.63
N ASP A 136 -3.55 23.40 11.74
CA ASP A 136 -3.62 24.06 13.05
C ASP A 136 -2.38 23.88 13.93
N ARG A 137 -1.26 23.39 13.38
CA ARG A 137 0.00 23.16 14.11
C ARG A 137 0.74 24.44 14.57
N HIS A 138 0.09 25.60 14.58
CA HIS A 138 0.63 26.89 15.04
C HIS A 138 0.28 27.26 16.51
N ASN A 139 -0.34 26.35 17.29
CA ASN A 139 -0.73 26.65 18.68
C ASN A 139 -0.29 25.56 19.69
N LEU A 140 0.96 25.11 19.65
CA LEU A 140 1.59 24.37 20.76
C LEU A 140 2.97 24.93 21.08
#